data_AF-A0AAN7VQZ9-F1
#
_entry.id   AF-A0AAN7VQZ9-F1
#
_cell.length_a   1.000
_cell.length_b   1.000
_cell.length_c   1.000
_cell.angle_alpha   90.00
_cell.angle_beta   90.00
_cell.angle_gamma   90.00
#
_symmetry.space_group_name_H-M   'P 1'
#
loop_
_entity.id
_entity.type
_entity.pdbx_description
1 polymer ?
#
loop_
_entity_poly.entity_id
_entity_poly.type
_entity_poly.pdbx_seq_one_letter_code
_entity_poly.pdbx_strand_id
1 'polypeptide(L)'
;MGSYPSPPPEEQAYKLADIPGKGKGLLATTTLNPGTLLISEPPLFTTSSLTNPSTIEKDLSKIIRSLPKAAQRAFLSLHNNNPGPQPFTNIIRSNGYPLGPSSDVGGIFPAVARINHSCLPNTQHAYNPKIGRMQVHVLRPIASGAEITLSYTTGGPSDIRQRMLKEYFGFSCTCELCSLPSPKLAESDNRLRRAQELDTRIGDPKRAHKNPLAALRDCHALHQIYQDEQIRDLRLPRLWHDAFQICAMHSDLARARVFARRSCEARILCEGEDHPNVEGERALVERPEGWGGWGVTGLWGGREGEMVLGEGEGEEGWLWRVDG
;
A
#
# COMPACT_ATOMS: atom_id res chain seq x y z
N MET A 1 -2.07 -31.00 -9.22
CA MET A 1 -2.11 -30.66 -10.66
C MET A 1 -3.04 -29.49 -10.83
N GLY A 2 -2.48 -28.30 -11.06
CA GLY A 2 -3.20 -27.11 -11.47
C GLY A 2 -2.28 -26.40 -12.44
N SER A 3 -2.61 -26.42 -13.73
CA SER A 3 -1.98 -25.54 -14.70
C SER A 3 -2.10 -24.11 -14.17
N TYR A 4 -1.00 -23.35 -14.15
CA TYR A 4 -1.05 -21.89 -14.02
C TYR A 4 -1.96 -21.37 -15.13
N PRO A 5 -3.22 -20.98 -14.87
CA PRO A 5 -4.05 -20.40 -15.90
C PRO A 5 -3.67 -18.93 -15.92
N SER A 6 -2.67 -18.59 -16.72
CA SER A 6 -2.56 -17.22 -17.19
C SER A 6 -3.68 -17.06 -18.23
N PRO A 7 -4.59 -16.08 -18.10
CA PRO A 7 -5.56 -15.81 -19.14
C PRO A 7 -4.84 -15.60 -20.47
N PRO A 8 -5.47 -15.91 -21.62
CA PRO A 8 -4.87 -15.73 -22.94
C PRO A 8 -4.26 -14.32 -23.06
N PRO A 9 -3.10 -14.14 -23.72
CA PRO A 9 -2.44 -12.84 -23.83
C PRO A 9 -3.31 -11.71 -24.42
N GLU A 10 -4.33 -12.08 -25.19
CA GLU A 10 -5.26 -11.15 -25.84
C GLU A 10 -6.39 -10.65 -24.93
N GLU A 11 -6.60 -11.27 -23.75
CA GLU A 11 -7.64 -10.89 -22.78
C GLU A 11 -7.09 -10.15 -21.55
N GLN A 12 -5.77 -9.98 -21.44
CA GLN A 12 -5.16 -9.30 -20.30
C GLN A 12 -5.23 -7.77 -20.47
N ALA A 13 -5.66 -7.11 -19.39
CA ALA A 13 -5.67 -5.65 -19.24
C ALA A 13 -4.25 -5.01 -19.24
N TYR A 14 -3.21 -5.83 -19.32
CA TYR A 14 -1.81 -5.43 -19.37
C TYR A 14 -0.99 -6.35 -20.28
N LYS A 15 0.17 -5.87 -20.72
CA LYS A 15 1.18 -6.65 -21.45
C LYS A 15 2.58 -6.38 -20.93
N LEU A 16 3.45 -7.39 -21.01
CA LEU A 16 4.88 -7.23 -20.72
C LEU A 16 5.56 -6.47 -21.86
N ALA A 17 6.38 -5.48 -21.52
CA ALA A 17 7.15 -4.70 -22.49
C ALA A 17 8.56 -4.39 -21.99
N ASP A 18 9.46 -4.03 -22.91
CA ASP A 18 10.71 -3.36 -22.58
C ASP A 18 10.43 -1.88 -22.27
N ILE A 19 10.85 -1.44 -21.10
CA ILE A 19 10.72 -0.07 -20.62
C ILE A 19 12.11 0.57 -20.63
N PRO A 20 12.32 1.65 -21.41
CA PRO A 20 13.60 2.35 -21.47
C PRO A 20 14.12 2.70 -20.08
N GLY A 21 15.35 2.26 -19.77
CA GLY A 21 16.01 2.52 -18.48
C GLY A 21 15.49 1.71 -17.28
N LYS A 22 14.42 0.91 -17.43
CA LYS A 22 13.84 0.09 -16.34
C LYS A 22 13.82 -1.42 -16.63
N GLY A 23 14.27 -1.84 -17.81
CA GLY A 23 14.26 -3.26 -18.18
C GLY A 23 12.86 -3.72 -18.60
N LYS A 24 12.30 -4.73 -17.94
CA LYS A 24 10.94 -5.22 -18.25
C LYS A 24 9.91 -4.56 -17.34
N GLY A 25 8.74 -4.21 -17.89
CA GLY A 25 7.63 -3.62 -17.15
C GLY A 25 6.27 -4.03 -17.72
N LEU A 26 5.18 -3.65 -17.05
CA LEU A 26 3.83 -3.86 -17.54
C LEU A 26 3.25 -2.56 -18.13
N LEU A 27 2.66 -2.64 -19.31
CA LEU A 27 1.89 -1.56 -19.93
C LEU A 27 0.41 -1.93 -19.97
N ALA A 28 -0.47 -0.98 -19.69
CA ALA A 28 -1.90 -1.17 -19.85
C ALA A 28 -2.26 -1.39 -21.34
N THR A 29 -3.16 -2.33 -21.64
CA THR A 29 -3.64 -2.59 -23.01
C THR A 29 -4.92 -1.83 -23.32
N THR A 30 -5.66 -1.46 -22.27
CA THR A 30 -6.88 -0.64 -22.31
C THR A 30 -6.78 0.47 -21.27
N THR A 31 -7.76 1.38 -21.27
CA THR A 31 -7.89 2.35 -20.18
C THR A 31 -8.40 1.65 -18.93
N LEU A 32 -7.74 1.87 -17.79
CA LEU A 32 -8.08 1.25 -16.51
C LEU A 32 -8.59 2.31 -15.54
N ASN A 33 -9.71 2.01 -14.89
CA ASN A 33 -10.36 2.90 -13.93
C ASN A 33 -9.97 2.56 -12.49
N PRO A 34 -9.94 3.53 -11.57
CA PRO A 34 -9.73 3.28 -10.14
C PRO A 34 -10.67 2.18 -9.60
N GLY A 35 -10.16 1.33 -8.72
CA GLY A 35 -10.88 0.19 -8.13
C GLY A 35 -10.86 -1.07 -8.99
N THR A 36 -10.36 -1.02 -10.22
CA THR A 36 -10.21 -2.20 -11.07
C THR A 36 -9.21 -3.19 -10.46
N LEU A 37 -9.62 -4.43 -10.24
CA LEU A 37 -8.72 -5.55 -9.93
C LEU A 37 -7.94 -5.92 -11.20
N LEU A 38 -6.65 -5.60 -11.21
CA LEU A 38 -5.78 -5.77 -12.38
C LEU A 38 -5.09 -7.13 -12.41
N ILE A 39 -4.56 -7.58 -11.27
CA ILE A 39 -3.89 -8.87 -11.11
C ILE A 39 -4.43 -9.54 -9.86
N SER A 40 -4.70 -10.83 -9.95
CA SER A 40 -4.88 -11.71 -8.79
C SER A 40 -4.05 -12.95 -9.06
N GLU A 41 -2.95 -13.14 -8.34
CA GLU A 41 -1.92 -14.17 -8.61
C GLU A 41 -1.64 -15.00 -7.35
N PRO A 42 -1.65 -16.35 -7.40
CA PRO A 42 -1.18 -17.17 -6.29
C PRO A 42 0.36 -17.15 -6.25
N PRO A 43 0.99 -17.38 -5.08
CA PRO A 43 2.45 -17.44 -5.04
C PRO A 43 2.97 -18.62 -5.86
N LEU A 44 4.07 -18.41 -6.58
CA LEU A 44 4.85 -19.46 -7.23
C LEU A 44 5.34 -20.49 -6.23
N PHE A 45 5.83 -19.97 -5.11
CA PHE A 45 6.14 -20.67 -3.87
C PHE A 45 6.27 -19.63 -2.76
N THR A 46 6.29 -20.09 -1.52
CA THR A 46 6.50 -19.27 -0.31
C THR A 46 7.85 -19.58 0.33
N THR A 47 8.36 -18.66 1.13
CA THR A 47 9.62 -18.85 1.88
C THR A 47 9.41 -19.56 3.22
N SER A 48 8.20 -20.00 3.55
CA SER A 48 7.84 -20.60 4.84
C SER A 48 8.65 -21.86 5.18
N SER A 49 9.15 -22.59 4.19
CA SER A 49 10.00 -23.77 4.39
C SER A 49 11.50 -23.44 4.51
N LEU A 50 11.91 -22.18 4.36
CA LEU A 50 13.31 -21.75 4.34
C LEU A 50 13.76 -21.33 5.74
N THR A 51 13.95 -22.30 6.62
CA THR A 51 14.22 -22.05 8.05
C THR A 51 15.70 -22.05 8.43
N ASN A 52 16.57 -22.63 7.60
CA ASN A 52 18.01 -22.71 7.89
C ASN A 52 18.83 -21.81 6.94
N PRO A 53 19.42 -20.69 7.44
CA PRO A 53 20.21 -19.76 6.63
C PRO A 53 21.35 -20.41 5.84
N SER A 54 21.97 -21.46 6.37
CA SER A 54 23.10 -22.15 5.72
C SER A 54 22.71 -22.99 4.51
N THR A 55 21.43 -23.35 4.36
CA THR A 55 20.95 -24.23 3.29
C THR A 55 19.96 -23.58 2.33
N ILE A 56 19.62 -22.30 2.53
CA ILE A 56 18.60 -21.57 1.75
C ILE A 56 18.75 -21.81 0.24
N GLU A 57 19.92 -21.56 -0.34
CA GLU A 57 20.13 -21.70 -1.78
C GLU A 57 19.90 -23.14 -2.28
N LYS A 58 20.32 -24.14 -1.48
CA LYS A 58 20.14 -25.56 -1.80
C LYS A 58 18.66 -25.95 -1.73
N ASP A 59 17.94 -25.45 -0.73
CA ASP A 59 16.52 -25.75 -0.54
C ASP A 59 15.66 -25.03 -1.60
N LEU A 60 16.00 -23.80 -1.95
CA LEU A 60 15.44 -23.09 -3.11
C LEU A 60 15.65 -23.86 -4.40
N SER A 61 16.86 -24.39 -4.64
CA SER A 61 17.14 -25.23 -5.81
C SER A 61 16.20 -26.43 -5.90
N LYS A 62 15.90 -27.09 -4.78
CA LYS A 62 14.94 -28.22 -4.74
C LYS A 62 13.52 -27.75 -5.05
N ILE A 63 13.07 -26.64 -4.43
CA ILE A 63 11.74 -26.06 -4.67
C ILE A 63 11.58 -25.70 -6.14
N ILE A 64 12.53 -24.97 -6.73
CA ILE A 64 12.46 -24.54 -8.12
C ILE A 64 12.45 -25.75 -9.06
N ARG A 65 13.28 -26.78 -8.80
CA ARG A 65 13.31 -27.99 -9.63
C ARG A 65 12.00 -28.78 -9.60
N SER A 66 11.23 -28.72 -8.52
CA SER A 66 9.93 -29.39 -8.42
C SER A 66 8.79 -28.63 -9.12
N LEU A 67 8.98 -27.34 -9.44
CA LEU A 67 8.00 -26.55 -10.18
C LEU A 67 7.84 -27.04 -11.63
N PRO A 68 6.68 -26.82 -12.27
CA PRO A 68 6.51 -27.01 -13.70
C PRO A 68 7.54 -26.20 -14.52
N LYS A 69 7.91 -26.68 -15.72
CA LYS A 69 8.94 -26.01 -16.54
C LYS A 69 8.61 -24.56 -16.91
N ALA A 70 7.33 -24.25 -17.12
CA ALA A 70 6.89 -22.87 -17.35
C ALA A 70 7.14 -21.98 -16.11
N ALA A 71 6.81 -22.48 -14.92
CA ALA A 71 7.07 -21.80 -13.64
C ALA A 71 8.57 -21.60 -13.37
N GLN A 72 9.40 -22.61 -13.66
CA GLN A 72 10.87 -22.49 -13.59
C GLN A 72 11.36 -21.34 -14.48
N ARG A 73 10.93 -21.30 -15.74
CA ARG A 73 11.31 -20.23 -16.68
C ARG A 73 10.82 -18.86 -16.21
N ALA A 74 9.58 -18.77 -15.71
CA ALA A 74 9.04 -17.53 -15.17
C ALA A 74 9.92 -17.00 -14.03
N PHE A 75 10.25 -17.83 -13.04
CA PHE A 75 11.14 -17.46 -11.94
C PHE A 75 12.54 -17.03 -12.42
N LEU A 76 13.18 -17.84 -13.26
CA LEU A 76 14.54 -17.57 -13.74
C LEU A 76 14.63 -16.35 -14.67
N SER A 77 13.49 -15.89 -15.20
CA SER A 77 13.41 -14.68 -16.03
C SER A 77 13.23 -13.39 -15.22
N LEU A 78 13.02 -13.49 -13.91
CA LEU A 78 12.87 -12.32 -13.03
C LEU A 78 14.18 -11.56 -12.89
N HIS A 79 14.07 -10.28 -12.55
CA HIS A 79 15.24 -9.42 -12.41
C HIS A 79 16.12 -9.88 -11.24
N ASN A 80 17.44 -9.84 -11.40
CA ASN A 80 18.38 -10.12 -10.33
C ASN A 80 19.31 -8.92 -10.14
N ASN A 81 19.03 -8.12 -9.13
CA ASN A 81 19.79 -6.91 -8.84
C ASN A 81 21.17 -7.21 -8.20
N ASN A 82 21.39 -8.44 -7.73
CA ASN A 82 22.62 -8.87 -7.05
C ASN A 82 23.20 -10.14 -7.71
N PRO A 83 23.73 -10.08 -8.95
CA PRO A 83 24.34 -11.24 -9.58
C PRO A 83 25.55 -11.71 -8.75
N GLY A 84 25.64 -13.01 -8.49
CA GLY A 84 26.70 -13.55 -7.63
C GLY A 84 26.49 -15.02 -7.26
N PRO A 85 27.30 -15.54 -6.31
CA PRO A 85 27.04 -16.85 -5.73
C PRO A 85 25.69 -16.78 -5.01
N GLN A 86 24.81 -17.77 -5.23
CA GLN A 86 23.39 -17.81 -4.78
C GLN A 86 22.37 -17.08 -5.68
N PRO A 87 22.28 -17.44 -6.97
CA PRO A 87 21.35 -16.81 -7.89
C PRO A 87 19.88 -16.88 -7.46
N PHE A 88 19.41 -17.97 -6.84
CA PHE A 88 18.01 -18.09 -6.46
C PHE A 88 17.65 -17.17 -5.30
N THR A 89 18.52 -17.12 -4.29
CA THR A 89 18.40 -16.19 -3.16
C THR A 89 18.39 -14.74 -3.65
N ASN A 90 19.28 -14.39 -4.59
CA ASN A 90 19.38 -13.01 -5.08
C ASN A 90 18.18 -12.60 -5.97
N ILE A 91 17.60 -13.53 -6.74
CA ILE A 91 16.32 -13.30 -7.42
C ILE A 91 15.21 -13.04 -6.39
N ILE A 92 15.10 -13.86 -5.32
CA ILE A 92 14.07 -13.65 -4.29
C ILE A 92 14.23 -12.31 -3.60
N ARG A 93 15.46 -11.91 -3.25
CA ARG A 93 15.72 -10.60 -2.64
C ARG A 93 15.22 -9.42 -3.49
N SER A 94 15.20 -9.59 -4.81
CA SER A 94 14.79 -8.54 -5.75
C SER A 94 13.28 -8.55 -6.06
N ASN A 95 12.57 -9.66 -5.81
CA ASN A 95 11.20 -9.87 -6.32
C ASN A 95 10.22 -10.45 -5.26
N GLY A 96 10.69 -10.75 -4.06
CA GLY A 96 9.88 -11.32 -2.98
C GLY A 96 8.98 -10.27 -2.34
N TYR A 97 7.73 -10.65 -2.10
CA TYR A 97 6.75 -9.82 -1.40
C TYR A 97 6.39 -10.46 -0.06
N PRO A 98 6.29 -9.68 1.03
CA PRO A 98 5.79 -10.21 2.30
C PRO A 98 4.32 -10.63 2.18
N LEU A 99 3.93 -11.71 2.85
CA LEU A 99 2.55 -12.21 2.86
C LEU A 99 1.70 -11.53 3.96
N GLY A 100 1.85 -10.22 4.07
CA GLY A 100 1.18 -9.36 5.04
C GLY A 100 2.15 -8.45 5.81
N PRO A 101 1.65 -7.41 6.49
CA PRO A 101 2.48 -6.35 7.09
C PRO A 101 3.48 -6.82 8.15
N SER A 102 3.21 -7.94 8.82
CA SER A 102 4.04 -8.50 9.90
C SER A 102 4.51 -9.92 9.63
N SER A 103 4.40 -10.38 8.37
CA SER A 103 4.81 -11.74 8.00
C SER A 103 6.31 -11.78 7.75
N ASP A 104 7.00 -12.73 8.38
CA ASP A 104 8.36 -13.17 8.04
C ASP A 104 8.39 -14.09 6.80
N VAL A 105 7.22 -14.51 6.33
CA VAL A 105 7.05 -15.31 5.12
C VAL A 105 6.85 -14.39 3.92
N GLY A 106 7.67 -14.61 2.91
CA GLY A 106 7.53 -14.01 1.58
C GLY A 106 6.92 -14.99 0.57
N GLY A 107 6.41 -14.43 -0.52
CA GLY A 107 5.98 -15.16 -1.71
C GLY A 107 6.59 -14.54 -2.97
N ILE A 108 6.71 -15.37 -4.01
CA ILE A 108 7.12 -14.93 -5.34
C ILE A 108 5.91 -14.90 -6.27
N PHE A 109 5.67 -13.74 -6.88
CA PHE A 109 4.51 -13.47 -7.73
C PHE A 109 5.04 -12.96 -9.08
N PRO A 110 5.30 -13.86 -10.05
CA PRO A 110 6.02 -13.50 -11.27
C PRO A 110 5.39 -12.36 -12.08
N ALA A 111 4.06 -12.25 -12.15
CA ALA A 111 3.41 -11.15 -12.84
C ALA A 111 3.54 -9.84 -12.05
N VAL A 112 3.28 -9.88 -10.74
CA VAL A 112 3.38 -8.68 -9.86
C VAL A 112 4.83 -8.16 -9.81
N ALA A 113 5.82 -9.05 -9.82
CA ALA A 113 7.25 -8.72 -9.86
C ALA A 113 7.69 -8.01 -11.16
N ARG A 114 6.84 -7.94 -12.20
CA ARG A 114 7.09 -7.16 -13.41
C ARG A 114 6.61 -5.71 -13.30
N ILE A 115 5.89 -5.34 -12.25
CA ILE A 115 5.42 -3.97 -12.08
C ILE A 115 6.55 -3.11 -11.52
N ASN A 116 6.99 -2.12 -12.28
CA ASN A 116 8.07 -1.21 -11.91
C ASN A 116 7.67 -0.20 -10.84
N HIS A 117 8.68 0.46 -10.27
CA HIS A 117 8.48 1.51 -9.29
C HIS A 117 8.04 2.85 -9.89
N SER A 118 7.15 3.54 -9.18
CA SER A 118 6.96 5.00 -9.21
C SER A 118 6.78 5.53 -7.78
N CYS A 119 7.32 6.72 -7.46
CA CYS A 119 7.04 7.38 -6.19
C CYS A 119 5.61 7.95 -6.13
N LEU A 120 4.96 8.10 -7.30
CA LEU A 120 3.53 8.38 -7.44
C LEU A 120 2.89 7.20 -8.19
N PRO A 121 2.63 6.07 -7.51
CA PRO A 121 2.18 4.85 -8.18
C PRO A 121 0.73 4.95 -8.65
N ASN A 122 0.40 4.20 -9.69
CA ASN A 122 -0.96 4.09 -10.20
C ASN A 122 -1.69 2.80 -9.80
N THR A 123 -0.99 1.86 -9.17
CA THR A 123 -1.60 0.67 -8.54
C THR A 123 -1.12 0.47 -7.11
N GLN A 124 -1.84 -0.39 -6.37
CA GLN A 124 -1.50 -0.88 -5.03
C GLN A 124 -1.58 -2.39 -5.02
N HIS A 125 -0.64 -3.06 -4.35
CA HIS A 125 -0.70 -4.50 -4.12
C HIS A 125 -1.15 -4.79 -2.67
N ALA A 126 -1.88 -5.88 -2.48
CA ALA A 126 -2.27 -6.40 -1.18
C ALA A 126 -2.33 -7.93 -1.24
N TYR A 127 -1.72 -8.61 -0.27
CA TYR A 127 -1.86 -10.06 -0.15
C TYR A 127 -3.14 -10.38 0.60
N ASN A 128 -4.08 -11.04 -0.06
CA ASN A 128 -5.34 -11.48 0.53
C ASN A 128 -5.17 -12.90 1.10
N PRO A 129 -5.10 -13.06 2.45
CA PRO A 129 -4.87 -14.37 3.06
C PRO A 129 -6.09 -15.28 2.99
N LYS A 130 -7.31 -14.74 2.79
CA LYS A 130 -8.56 -15.52 2.69
C LYS A 130 -8.57 -16.40 1.44
N ILE A 131 -8.00 -15.89 0.35
CA ILE A 131 -7.93 -16.61 -0.94
C ILE A 131 -6.50 -17.04 -1.31
N GLY A 132 -5.50 -16.62 -0.54
CA GLY A 132 -4.09 -16.98 -0.74
C GLY A 132 -3.46 -16.37 -2.00
N ARG A 133 -3.78 -15.11 -2.32
CA ARG A 133 -3.37 -14.46 -3.57
C ARG A 133 -2.87 -13.04 -3.35
N MET A 134 -1.90 -12.61 -4.14
CA MET A 134 -1.55 -11.20 -4.28
C MET A 134 -2.53 -10.55 -5.25
N GLN A 135 -3.24 -9.53 -4.79
CA GLN A 135 -4.13 -8.71 -5.60
C GLN A 135 -3.47 -7.37 -5.89
N VAL A 136 -3.66 -6.84 -7.10
CA VAL A 136 -3.21 -5.50 -7.51
C VAL A 136 -4.40 -4.70 -8.00
N HIS A 137 -4.68 -3.58 -7.36
CA HIS A 137 -5.80 -2.68 -7.68
C HIS A 137 -5.31 -1.36 -8.25
N VAL A 138 -6.10 -0.78 -9.15
CA VAL A 138 -5.82 0.53 -9.77
C VAL A 138 -6.24 1.65 -8.82
N LEU A 139 -5.33 2.59 -8.52
CA LEU A 139 -5.57 3.72 -7.61
C LEU A 139 -6.02 5.00 -8.32
N ARG A 140 -5.63 5.16 -9.58
CA ARG A 140 -5.88 6.35 -10.42
C ARG A 140 -6.03 5.91 -11.88
N PRO A 141 -6.71 6.68 -12.75
CA PRO A 141 -6.87 6.28 -14.15
C PRO A 141 -5.54 6.00 -14.84
N ILE A 142 -5.48 4.92 -15.62
CA ILE A 142 -4.29 4.53 -16.41
C ILE A 142 -4.73 4.46 -17.87
N ALA A 143 -4.15 5.32 -18.72
CA ALA A 143 -4.45 5.29 -20.15
C ALA A 143 -3.89 4.02 -20.82
N SER A 144 -4.52 3.56 -21.90
CA SER A 144 -3.95 2.50 -22.74
C SER A 144 -2.53 2.88 -23.19
N GLY A 145 -1.60 1.94 -23.10
CA GLY A 145 -0.18 2.12 -23.39
C GLY A 145 0.65 2.72 -22.25
N ALA A 146 0.04 3.24 -21.19
CA ALA A 146 0.77 3.77 -20.03
C ALA A 146 1.36 2.64 -19.16
N GLU A 147 2.49 2.94 -18.51
CA GLU A 147 3.15 2.00 -17.60
C GLU A 147 2.33 1.82 -16.30
N ILE A 148 2.15 0.58 -15.89
CA ILE A 148 1.57 0.20 -14.60
C ILE A 148 2.71 0.20 -13.58
N THR A 149 2.49 0.84 -12.42
CA THR A 149 3.54 1.10 -11.42
C THR A 149 3.07 0.94 -9.98
N LEU A 150 3.96 0.41 -9.13
CA LEU A 150 3.80 0.26 -7.68
C LEU A 150 4.81 1.14 -6.93
N SER A 151 4.60 1.36 -5.62
CA SER A 151 5.68 1.89 -4.75
C SER A 151 6.49 0.72 -4.17
N TYR A 152 7.82 0.81 -4.25
CA TYR A 152 8.76 -0.09 -3.57
C TYR A 152 9.25 0.49 -2.24
N THR A 153 8.80 1.71 -1.90
CA THR A 153 9.23 2.46 -0.74
C THR A 153 8.04 2.77 0.15
N THR A 154 8.30 3.10 1.42
CA THR A 154 7.28 3.58 2.35
C THR A 154 6.94 5.07 2.18
N GLY A 155 7.54 5.76 1.19
CA GLY A 155 7.37 7.20 0.95
C GLY A 155 8.48 8.05 1.58
N GLY A 156 8.16 9.29 1.95
CA GLY A 156 9.13 10.27 2.47
C GLY A 156 9.75 11.16 1.38
N PRO A 157 10.65 12.10 1.73
CA PRO A 157 11.32 13.00 0.80
C PRO A 157 12.25 12.28 -0.19
N SER A 158 12.56 12.95 -1.30
CA SER A 158 13.27 12.40 -2.44
C SER A 158 14.64 11.83 -2.09
N ASP A 159 15.40 12.46 -1.18
CA ASP A 159 16.73 12.00 -0.76
C ASP A 159 16.67 10.64 -0.04
N ILE A 160 15.62 10.41 0.75
CA ILE A 160 15.37 9.12 1.42
C ILE A 160 14.94 8.06 0.40
N ARG A 161 13.97 8.39 -0.45
CA ARG A 161 13.47 7.45 -1.49
C ARG A 161 14.58 7.03 -2.44
N GLN A 162 15.37 7.97 -2.96
CA GLN A 162 16.48 7.70 -3.89
C GLN A 162 17.56 6.84 -3.25
N ARG A 163 17.92 7.11 -1.98
CA ARG A 163 18.91 6.32 -1.25
C ARG A 163 18.45 4.88 -1.08
N MET A 164 17.21 4.68 -0.60
CA MET A 164 16.60 3.36 -0.43
C MET A 164 16.55 2.58 -1.76
N LEU A 165 16.09 3.22 -2.83
CA LEU A 165 16.01 2.57 -4.15
C LEU A 165 17.39 2.20 -4.70
N LYS A 166 18.39 3.05 -4.50
CA LYS A 166 19.76 2.75 -4.92
C LYS A 166 20.37 1.61 -4.10
N GLU A 167 20.17 1.60 -2.79
CA GLU A 167 20.72 0.59 -1.87
C GLU A 167 20.09 -0.80 -2.09
N TYR A 168 18.75 -0.87 -2.15
CA TYR A 168 18.05 -2.16 -2.20
C TYR A 168 17.73 -2.63 -3.62
N PHE A 169 17.52 -1.70 -4.56
CA PHE A 169 17.07 -2.02 -5.92
C PHE A 169 18.03 -1.57 -7.03
N GLY A 170 19.15 -0.91 -6.69
CA GLY A 170 20.23 -0.63 -7.64
C GLY A 170 19.92 0.44 -8.69
N PHE A 171 18.82 1.20 -8.56
CA PHE A 171 18.44 2.24 -9.53
C PHE A 171 18.14 3.59 -8.89
N SER A 172 18.17 4.65 -9.69
CA SER A 172 17.71 6.00 -9.32
C SER A 172 16.38 6.29 -10.00
N CYS A 173 15.37 6.70 -9.22
CA CYS A 173 14.02 6.91 -9.72
C CYS A 173 13.91 8.20 -10.54
N THR A 174 13.28 8.11 -11.70
CA THR A 174 13.01 9.23 -12.62
C THR A 174 11.52 9.40 -12.88
N CYS A 175 10.66 9.00 -11.93
CA CYS A 175 9.23 9.24 -12.02
C CYS A 175 8.89 10.74 -11.97
N GLU A 176 7.65 11.09 -12.33
CA GLU A 176 7.17 12.47 -12.37
C GLU A 176 7.45 13.28 -11.08
N LEU A 177 7.35 12.65 -9.91
CA LEU A 177 7.64 13.29 -8.63
C LEU A 177 9.15 13.57 -8.46
N CYS A 178 10.01 12.60 -8.80
CA CYS A 178 11.47 12.74 -8.68
C CYS A 178 12.08 13.61 -9.78
N SER A 179 11.37 13.79 -10.90
CA SER A 179 11.80 14.61 -12.04
C SER A 179 11.22 16.04 -12.00
N LEU A 180 10.56 16.43 -10.91
CA LEU A 180 10.14 17.81 -10.70
C LEU A 180 11.34 18.77 -10.75
N PRO A 181 11.16 20.01 -11.26
CA PRO A 181 12.17 21.05 -11.16
C PRO A 181 12.60 21.28 -9.70
N SER A 182 13.88 21.58 -9.46
CA SER A 182 14.46 21.64 -8.10
C SER A 182 13.66 22.44 -7.07
N PRO A 183 13.09 23.63 -7.38
CA PRO A 183 12.26 24.36 -6.43
C PRO A 183 10.97 23.60 -6.03
N LYS A 184 10.28 23.00 -7.01
CA LYS A 184 9.05 22.22 -6.77
C LYS A 184 9.33 20.92 -6.03
N LEU A 185 10.46 20.27 -6.37
CA LEU A 185 10.91 19.07 -5.66
C LEU A 185 11.23 19.38 -4.19
N ALA A 186 11.91 20.50 -3.92
CA ALA A 186 12.22 20.93 -2.55
C ALA A 186 10.94 21.23 -1.74
N GLU A 187 9.93 21.81 -2.37
CA GLU A 187 8.63 22.08 -1.75
C GLU A 187 7.89 20.78 -1.38
N SER A 188 7.82 19.82 -2.31
CA SER A 188 7.28 18.48 -2.06
C SER A 188 8.05 17.76 -0.95
N ASP A 189 9.39 17.82 -0.98
CA ASP A 189 10.22 17.22 0.05
C ASP A 189 9.99 17.81 1.44
N ASN A 190 9.76 19.13 1.53
CA ASN A 190 9.41 19.77 2.80
C ASN A 190 8.05 19.29 3.32
N ARG A 191 7.04 19.17 2.44
CA ARG A 191 5.75 18.57 2.82
C ARG A 191 5.90 17.13 3.28
N LEU A 192 6.70 16.31 2.57
CA LEU A 192 6.88 14.90 2.89
C LEU A 192 7.72 14.66 4.16
N ARG A 193 8.65 15.57 4.52
CA ARG A 193 9.31 15.55 5.83
C ARG A 193 8.33 15.87 6.95
N ARG A 194 7.52 16.92 6.78
CA ARG A 194 6.45 17.26 7.71
C ARG A 194 5.44 16.11 7.86
N ALA A 195 5.14 15.40 6.78
CA ALA A 195 4.27 14.23 6.82
C ALA A 195 4.84 13.11 7.70
N GLN A 196 6.15 12.84 7.64
CA GLN A 196 6.80 11.85 8.50
C GLN A 196 6.77 12.26 9.99
N GLU A 197 6.98 13.54 10.28
CA GLU A 197 6.88 14.08 11.64
C GLU A 197 5.45 14.00 12.19
N LEU A 198 4.44 14.28 11.36
CA LEU A 198 3.02 14.14 11.69
C LEU A 198 2.67 12.68 11.96
N ASP A 199 3.01 11.76 11.06
CA ASP A 199 2.77 10.32 11.18
C ASP A 199 3.37 9.74 12.47
N THR A 200 4.61 10.14 12.79
CA THR A 200 5.27 9.77 14.05
C THR A 200 4.52 10.27 15.28
N ARG A 201 4.02 11.51 15.25
CA ARG A 201 3.26 12.09 16.37
C ARG A 201 1.88 11.46 16.53
N ILE A 202 1.21 11.14 15.43
CA ILE A 202 -0.09 10.44 15.41
C ILE A 202 0.07 9.05 16.02
N GLY A 203 1.15 8.34 15.68
CA GLY A 203 1.47 7.01 16.22
C GLY A 203 1.86 6.98 17.70
N ASP A 204 2.00 8.12 18.39
CA ASP A 204 2.25 8.14 19.84
C ASP A 204 0.93 7.94 20.62
N PRO A 205 0.72 6.77 21.26
CA PRO A 205 -0.52 6.50 21.99
C PRO A 205 -0.75 7.47 23.15
N LYS A 206 0.32 8.04 23.74
CA LYS A 206 0.18 9.05 24.81
C LYS A 206 -0.43 10.34 24.30
N ARG A 207 -0.13 10.72 23.05
CA ARG A 207 -0.67 11.92 22.43
C ARG A 207 -2.16 11.77 22.17
N ALA A 208 -2.56 10.66 21.55
CA ALA A 208 -3.97 10.35 21.31
C ALA A 208 -4.77 10.25 22.63
N HIS A 209 -4.16 9.74 23.69
CA HIS A 209 -4.80 9.63 25.00
C HIS A 209 -4.92 10.98 25.74
N LYS A 210 -3.85 11.78 25.79
CA LYS A 210 -3.79 12.99 26.63
C LYS A 210 -4.17 14.27 25.90
N ASN A 211 -3.93 14.34 24.60
CA ASN A 211 -4.11 15.53 23.76
C ASN A 211 -4.83 15.17 22.46
N PRO A 212 -6.05 14.59 22.53
CA PRO A 212 -6.73 14.05 21.36
C PRO A 212 -7.03 15.11 20.29
N LEU A 213 -7.29 16.37 20.68
CA LEU A 213 -7.52 17.46 19.71
C LEU A 213 -6.25 17.78 18.92
N ALA A 214 -5.09 17.76 19.58
CA ALA A 214 -3.81 17.95 18.90
C ALA A 214 -3.49 16.76 17.98
N ALA A 215 -3.81 15.53 18.40
CA ALA A 215 -3.64 14.34 17.57
C ALA A 215 -4.54 14.40 16.33
N LEU A 216 -5.82 14.76 16.49
CA LEU A 216 -6.76 14.89 15.37
C LEU A 216 -6.37 16.02 14.40
N ARG A 217 -5.85 17.15 14.92
CA ARG A 217 -5.29 18.22 14.09
C ARG A 217 -4.04 17.79 13.33
N ASP A 218 -3.21 16.93 13.91
CA ASP A 218 -2.09 16.32 13.19
C ASP A 218 -2.60 15.39 12.07
N CYS A 219 -3.66 14.60 12.31
CA CYS A 219 -4.30 13.81 11.25
C CYS A 219 -4.82 14.68 10.11
N HIS A 220 -5.50 15.80 10.42
CA HIS A 220 -5.99 16.74 9.42
C HIS A 220 -4.86 17.33 8.58
N ALA A 221 -3.80 17.82 9.22
CA ALA A 221 -2.65 18.37 8.52
C ALA A 221 -1.93 17.31 7.65
N LEU A 222 -1.89 16.06 8.09
CA LEU A 222 -1.33 14.96 7.30
C LEU A 222 -2.22 14.65 6.08
N HIS A 223 -3.54 14.66 6.26
CA HIS A 223 -4.50 14.46 5.17
C HIS A 223 -4.36 15.54 4.10
N GLN A 224 -4.22 16.81 4.49
CA GLN A 224 -3.97 17.92 3.56
C GLN A 224 -2.69 17.69 2.73
N ILE A 225 -1.60 17.25 3.38
CA ILE A 225 -0.37 16.90 2.65
C ILE A 225 -0.61 15.73 1.70
N TYR A 226 -1.40 14.73 2.08
CA TYR A 226 -1.72 13.61 1.19
C TYR A 226 -2.54 14.04 -0.02
N GLN A 227 -3.43 15.03 0.13
CA GLN A 227 -4.14 15.63 -1.00
C GLN A 227 -3.17 16.35 -1.94
N ASP A 228 -2.32 17.23 -1.40
CA ASP A 228 -1.33 18.00 -2.18
C ASP A 228 -0.33 17.10 -2.92
N GLU A 229 0.14 16.03 -2.27
CA GLU A 229 1.10 15.06 -2.82
C GLU A 229 0.41 13.91 -3.56
N GLN A 230 -0.92 13.93 -3.69
CA GLN A 230 -1.74 12.93 -4.38
C GLN A 230 -1.49 11.48 -3.91
N ILE A 231 -1.33 11.31 -2.60
CA ILE A 231 -1.14 10.03 -1.92
C ILE A 231 -2.49 9.31 -1.81
N ARG A 232 -2.58 8.13 -2.44
CA ARG A 232 -3.80 7.29 -2.47
C ARG A 232 -3.56 5.83 -2.10
N ASP A 233 -2.33 5.48 -1.79
CA ASP A 233 -1.97 4.11 -1.36
C ASP A 233 -2.39 3.86 0.10
N LEU A 234 -1.99 2.71 0.65
CA LEU A 234 -2.35 2.26 2.02
C LEU A 234 -2.01 3.24 3.15
N ARG A 235 -1.26 4.31 2.90
CA ARG A 235 -1.10 5.42 3.86
C ARG A 235 -2.42 6.14 4.14
N LEU A 236 -3.26 6.35 3.13
CA LEU A 236 -4.52 7.08 3.28
C LEU A 236 -5.55 6.32 4.16
N PRO A 237 -5.89 5.04 3.92
CA PRO A 237 -6.79 4.31 4.82
C PRO A 237 -6.23 4.17 6.23
N ARG A 238 -4.91 4.02 6.40
CA ARG A 238 -4.30 4.02 7.75
C ARG A 238 -4.57 5.33 8.48
N LEU A 239 -4.36 6.48 7.83
CA LEU A 239 -4.61 7.79 8.43
C LEU A 239 -6.08 7.93 8.88
N TRP A 240 -7.02 7.48 8.04
CA TRP A 240 -8.44 7.47 8.42
C TRP A 240 -8.71 6.56 9.61
N HIS A 241 -8.07 5.39 9.66
CA HIS A 241 -8.17 4.50 10.80
C HIS A 241 -7.59 5.13 12.08
N ASP A 242 -6.45 5.84 12.01
CA ASP A 242 -5.88 6.53 13.16
C ASP A 242 -6.82 7.62 13.70
N ALA A 243 -7.44 8.41 12.81
CA ALA A 243 -8.45 9.39 13.19
C ALA A 243 -9.71 8.74 13.82
N PHE A 244 -10.13 7.58 13.30
CA PHE A 244 -11.17 6.75 13.90
C PHE A 244 -10.80 6.35 15.32
N GLN A 245 -9.60 5.80 15.53
CA GLN A 245 -9.15 5.34 16.84
C GLN A 245 -9.11 6.47 17.87
N ILE A 246 -8.65 7.66 17.47
CA ILE A 246 -8.69 8.87 18.30
C ILE A 246 -10.14 9.19 18.70
N CYS A 247 -11.09 9.24 17.77
CA CYS A 247 -12.48 9.56 18.10
C CYS A 247 -13.15 8.48 18.97
N ALA A 248 -12.96 7.21 18.61
CA ALA A 248 -13.54 6.06 19.31
C ALA A 248 -13.03 5.95 20.75
N MET A 249 -11.74 6.21 20.99
CA MET A 249 -11.14 6.20 22.32
C MET A 249 -11.78 7.23 23.26
N HIS A 250 -12.30 8.33 22.71
CA HIS A 250 -12.94 9.44 23.44
C HIS A 250 -14.47 9.44 23.31
N SER A 251 -15.07 8.31 22.88
CA SER A 251 -16.52 8.10 22.75
C SER A 251 -17.24 9.02 21.76
N ASP A 252 -16.52 9.59 20.78
CA ASP A 252 -17.10 10.41 19.71
C ASP A 252 -17.62 9.50 18.58
N LEU A 253 -18.85 8.99 18.77
CA LEU A 253 -19.48 8.04 17.84
C LEU A 253 -19.65 8.59 16.43
N ALA A 254 -20.07 9.85 16.31
CA ALA A 254 -20.41 10.45 15.04
C ALA A 254 -19.16 10.56 14.15
N ARG A 255 -18.07 11.14 14.65
CA ARG A 255 -16.82 11.26 13.89
C ARG A 255 -16.14 9.90 13.69
N ALA A 256 -16.17 9.02 14.69
CA ALA A 256 -15.63 7.68 14.56
C ALA A 256 -16.28 6.95 13.37
N ARG A 257 -17.61 6.99 13.24
CA ARG A 257 -18.31 6.36 12.12
C ARG A 257 -17.91 6.94 10.75
N VAL A 258 -17.73 8.26 10.66
CA VAL A 258 -17.28 8.92 9.41
C VAL A 258 -15.85 8.48 9.04
N PHE A 259 -14.92 8.51 9.99
CA PHE A 259 -13.54 8.11 9.75
C PHE A 259 -13.42 6.61 9.42
N ALA A 260 -14.17 5.73 10.09
CA ALA A 260 -14.25 4.32 9.74
C ALA A 260 -14.76 4.13 8.29
N ARG A 261 -15.76 4.91 7.86
CA ARG A 261 -16.28 4.84 6.49
C ARG A 261 -15.23 5.27 5.47
N ARG A 262 -14.56 6.41 5.69
CA ARG A 262 -13.47 6.88 4.82
C ARG A 262 -12.31 5.89 4.75
N SER A 263 -11.97 5.26 5.88
CA SER A 263 -10.98 4.16 5.91
C SER A 263 -11.45 3.00 5.04
N CYS A 264 -12.68 2.51 5.24
CA CYS A 264 -13.25 1.40 4.49
C CYS A 264 -13.25 1.66 2.97
N GLU A 265 -13.73 2.83 2.53
CA GLU A 265 -13.77 3.20 1.11
C GLU A 265 -12.35 3.25 0.50
N ALA A 266 -11.40 3.86 1.20
CA ALA A 266 -10.01 3.89 0.75
C ALA A 266 -9.35 2.51 0.74
N ARG A 267 -9.72 1.60 1.67
CA ARG A 267 -9.26 0.21 1.66
C ARG A 267 -9.87 -0.59 0.53
N ILE A 268 -11.15 -0.41 0.20
CA ILE A 268 -11.77 -1.07 -0.96
C ILE A 268 -10.98 -0.73 -2.24
N LEU A 269 -10.60 0.55 -2.41
CA LEU A 269 -9.78 0.98 -3.54
C LEU A 269 -8.39 0.30 -3.56
N CYS A 270 -7.75 0.13 -2.41
CA CYS A 270 -6.38 -0.40 -2.29
C CYS A 270 -6.30 -1.93 -2.32
N GLU A 271 -7.25 -2.59 -1.66
CA GLU A 271 -7.17 -4.00 -1.23
C GLU A 271 -8.28 -4.85 -1.85
N GLY A 272 -9.36 -4.25 -2.35
CA GLY A 272 -10.53 -4.95 -2.90
C GLY A 272 -11.60 -5.28 -1.86
N GLU A 273 -12.86 -5.39 -2.28
CA GLU A 273 -14.01 -5.61 -1.37
C GLU A 273 -13.95 -6.93 -0.58
N ASP A 274 -13.29 -7.95 -1.13
CA ASP A 274 -13.17 -9.28 -0.56
C ASP A 274 -12.02 -9.41 0.46
N HIS A 275 -11.29 -8.33 0.71
CA HIS A 275 -10.13 -8.33 1.59
C HIS A 275 -10.54 -8.35 3.09
N PRO A 276 -9.90 -9.17 3.94
CA PRO A 276 -10.22 -9.22 5.37
C PRO A 276 -10.09 -7.88 6.12
N ASN A 277 -9.16 -7.02 5.69
CA ASN A 277 -9.05 -5.67 6.27
C ASN A 277 -10.29 -4.82 5.98
N VAL A 278 -10.90 -4.96 4.79
CA VAL A 278 -12.16 -4.27 4.44
C VAL A 278 -13.32 -4.83 5.26
N GLU A 279 -13.39 -6.16 5.43
CA GLU A 279 -14.38 -6.80 6.31
C GLU A 279 -14.29 -6.25 7.75
N GLY A 280 -13.06 -6.09 8.27
CA GLY A 280 -12.80 -5.46 9.56
C GLY A 280 -13.27 -4.00 9.65
N GLU A 281 -12.94 -3.15 8.66
CA GLU A 281 -13.42 -1.76 8.65
C GLU A 281 -14.95 -1.67 8.50
N ARG A 282 -15.59 -2.53 7.68
CA ARG A 282 -17.06 -2.56 7.54
C ARG A 282 -17.74 -2.82 8.89
N ALA A 283 -17.21 -3.75 9.68
CA ALA A 283 -17.71 -4.00 11.04
C ALA A 283 -17.57 -2.76 11.94
N LEU A 284 -16.50 -1.97 11.79
CA LEU A 284 -16.30 -0.72 12.52
C LEU A 284 -17.21 0.41 12.04
N VAL A 285 -17.59 0.45 10.75
CA VAL A 285 -18.60 1.39 10.24
C VAL A 285 -19.97 1.11 10.86
N GLU A 286 -20.35 -0.17 10.90
CA GLU A 286 -21.63 -0.60 11.47
C GLU A 286 -21.68 -0.38 12.99
N ARG A 287 -20.61 -0.79 13.70
CA ARG A 287 -20.53 -0.73 15.15
C ARG A 287 -19.15 -0.24 15.63
N PRO A 288 -18.90 1.08 15.62
CA PRO A 288 -17.66 1.68 16.14
C PRO A 288 -17.31 1.24 17.57
N GLU A 289 -18.34 1.06 18.41
CA GLU A 289 -18.22 0.63 19.82
C GLU A 289 -17.70 -0.80 19.97
N GLY A 290 -17.69 -1.59 18.88
CA GLY A 290 -17.11 -2.93 18.87
C GLY A 290 -15.58 -2.94 18.86
N TRP A 291 -14.95 -1.78 18.61
CA TRP A 291 -13.50 -1.65 18.70
C TRP A 291 -13.01 -1.73 20.14
N GLY A 292 -11.98 -2.55 20.41
CA GLY A 292 -11.52 -2.83 21.77
C GLY A 292 -10.99 -1.63 22.56
N GLY A 293 -10.68 -0.50 21.90
CA GLY A 293 -10.26 0.75 22.54
C GLY A 293 -11.39 1.76 22.77
N TRP A 294 -12.64 1.39 22.50
CA TRP A 294 -13.78 2.30 22.65
C TRP A 294 -13.91 2.83 24.09
N GLY A 295 -14.07 4.14 24.23
CA GLY A 295 -14.39 4.77 25.51
C GLY A 295 -13.35 4.56 26.62
N VAL A 296 -12.11 4.21 26.26
CA VAL A 296 -10.97 4.13 27.22
C VAL A 296 -10.74 5.47 27.91
N THR A 297 -11.19 6.56 27.31
CA THR A 297 -11.17 7.92 27.87
C THR A 297 -12.50 8.64 27.62
N GLY A 298 -12.75 9.71 28.38
CA GLY A 298 -13.99 10.49 28.30
C GLY A 298 -13.78 11.98 28.04
N LEU A 299 -12.63 12.41 27.50
CA LEU A 299 -12.29 13.84 27.40
C LEU A 299 -13.21 14.63 26.46
N TRP A 300 -13.86 13.98 25.51
CA TRP A 300 -14.77 14.63 24.55
C TRP A 300 -16.25 14.46 24.89
N GLY A 301 -16.59 13.69 25.92
CA GLY A 301 -17.97 13.44 26.31
C GLY A 301 -18.77 12.64 25.27
N GLY A 302 -19.63 11.74 25.75
CA GLY A 302 -20.51 10.98 24.85
C GLY A 302 -21.60 11.89 24.27
N ARG A 303 -21.69 11.93 22.94
CA ARG A 303 -22.70 12.63 22.12
C ARG A 303 -22.51 14.15 21.98
N GLU A 304 -21.38 14.60 21.45
CA GLU A 304 -21.42 15.83 20.65
C GLU A 304 -22.33 15.58 19.43
N GLY A 305 -23.24 16.52 19.17
CA GLY A 305 -24.40 16.34 18.29
C GLY A 305 -24.07 15.71 16.94
N GLU A 306 -24.88 14.72 16.54
CA GLU A 306 -24.88 14.19 15.19
C GLU A 306 -25.13 15.34 14.22
N MET A 307 -24.11 15.74 13.46
CA MET A 307 -24.33 16.56 12.28
C MET A 307 -24.93 15.64 11.22
N VAL A 308 -26.08 16.02 10.69
CA VAL A 308 -26.62 15.39 9.48
C VAL A 308 -25.68 15.76 8.35
N LEU A 309 -24.85 14.80 7.94
CA LEU A 309 -23.84 14.98 6.91
C LEU A 309 -24.50 15.45 5.61
N GLY A 310 -24.04 16.58 5.09
CA GLY A 310 -24.31 17.07 3.75
C GLY A 310 -23.00 17.61 3.20
N GLU A 311 -22.68 17.24 1.96
CA GLU A 311 -21.40 17.55 1.31
C GLU A 311 -21.17 19.07 1.25
N GLY A 312 -20.27 19.60 2.09
CA GLY A 312 -19.96 21.04 2.12
C GLY A 312 -18.84 21.43 3.09
N GLU A 313 -18.35 22.68 3.01
CA GLU A 313 -17.22 23.19 3.80
C GLU A 313 -17.43 23.10 5.33
N GLY A 314 -18.67 23.17 5.80
CA GLY A 314 -19.00 23.00 7.23
C GLY A 314 -18.80 21.57 7.75
N GLU A 315 -18.81 20.56 6.86
CA GLU A 315 -18.62 19.16 7.23
C GLU A 315 -17.16 18.87 7.62
N GLU A 316 -16.19 19.39 6.86
CA GLU A 316 -14.76 19.21 7.17
C GLU A 316 -14.36 19.97 8.45
N GLY A 317 -14.85 21.19 8.65
CA GLY A 317 -14.62 21.96 9.88
C GLY A 317 -15.11 21.22 11.14
N TRP A 318 -16.31 20.64 11.06
CA TRP A 318 -16.86 19.79 12.11
C TRP A 318 -16.05 18.52 12.30
N LEU A 319 -15.74 17.78 11.22
CA LEU A 319 -15.06 16.50 11.27
C LEU A 319 -13.69 16.62 11.95
N TRP A 320 -12.95 17.70 11.68
CA TRP A 320 -11.61 17.92 12.22
C TRP A 320 -11.56 18.77 13.49
N ARG A 321 -12.72 19.18 14.04
CA ARG A 321 -12.82 20.07 15.21
C ARG A 321 -11.99 21.36 15.02
N VAL A 322 -12.14 22.00 13.86
CA VAL A 322 -11.42 23.24 13.51
C VAL A 322 -11.97 24.44 14.28
N ASP A 323 -13.29 24.45 14.52
CA ASP A 323 -14.01 25.58 15.14
C ASP A 323 -14.29 25.42 16.65
N GLY A 324 -13.71 24.39 17.28
CA GLY A 324 -13.93 24.02 18.70
C GLY A 324 -12.66 23.92 19.54
#